data_AF-A0A1H7RYH8-F1
#
_entry.id   AF-A0A1H7RYH8-F1
#
_cell.length_a   1.000
_cell.length_b   1.000
_cell.length_c   1.000
_cell.angle_alpha   90.00
_cell.angle_beta   90.00
_cell.angle_gamma   90.00
#
_symmetry.space_group_name_H-M   'P 1'
#
loop_
_entity.id
_entity.type
_entity.pdbx_description
1 polymer ?
#
loop_
_entity_poly.entity_id
_entity_poly.type
_entity_poly.pdbx_seq_one_letter_code
_entity_poly.pdbx_strand_id
1 'polypeptide(L)' 'MRLSSLLLAVLALWLAPLGAGAAPQKAVLLFTGDNGGEIAPCG' A
#
# COMPACT_ATOMS: atom_id res chain seq x y z
N MET A 1 8.20 -27.87 -26.38
CA MET A 1 8.28 -28.40 -25.01
C MET A 1 6.93 -28.18 -24.35
N ARG A 2 6.17 -29.23 -24.03
CA ARG A 2 4.87 -29.08 -23.35
C ARG A 2 5.15 -29.01 -21.85
N LEU A 3 4.93 -27.85 -21.22
CA LEU A 3 5.02 -27.74 -19.76
C LEU A 3 3.94 -28.60 -19.13
N SER A 4 4.32 -29.43 -18.16
CA SER A 4 3.38 -30.22 -17.38
C SER A 4 2.47 -29.30 -16.55
N SER A 5 1.17 -29.58 -16.53
CA SER A 5 0.19 -28.83 -15.73
C SER A 5 0.55 -28.78 -14.24
N LEU A 6 1.25 -29.80 -13.73
CA LEU A 6 1.79 -29.84 -12.37
C LEU A 6 2.87 -28.77 -12.15
N LEU A 7 3.76 -28.59 -13.12
CA LEU A 7 4.84 -27.59 -13.04
C LEU A 7 4.27 -26.16 -13.02
N LEU A 8 3.22 -25.92 -13.83
CA LEU A 8 2.49 -24.66 -13.86
C LEU A 8 1.80 -24.35 -12.52
N ALA A 9 1.18 -25.36 -11.90
CA ALA A 9 0.52 -25.19 -10.60
C ALA A 9 1.53 -24.86 -9.48
N VAL A 10 2.68 -25.54 -9.46
CA VAL A 10 3.75 -25.26 -8.49
C VAL A 10 4.32 -23.86 -8.68
N LEU A 11 4.54 -23.45 -9.94
CA LEU A 11 5.02 -22.12 -10.26
C LEU A 11 4.02 -21.04 -9.82
N ALA A 12 2.73 -21.25 -10.10
CA ALA A 12 1.68 -20.32 -9.68
C ALA A 12 1.59 -20.19 -8.16
N LEU A 13 1.73 -21.30 -7.42
CA LEU A 13 1.76 -21.28 -5.96
C LEU A 13 3.00 -20.55 -5.41
N TRP A 14 4.15 -20.68 -6.09
CA TRP A 14 5.38 -20.00 -5.69
C TRP A 14 5.34 -18.49 -5.96
N LEU A 15 4.71 -18.07 -7.06
CA LEU A 15 4.53 -16.65 -7.39
C LEU A 15 3.32 -16.02 -6.70
N ALA A 16 2.42 -16.82 -6.12
CA ALA A 16 1.27 -16.29 -5.41
C ALA A 16 1.78 -15.42 -4.26
N PRO A 17 1.41 -14.13 -4.20
CA PRO A 17 1.70 -13.33 -3.03
C PRO A 17 0.96 -13.98 -1.87
N LEU A 18 1.69 -14.69 -1.02
CA LEU A 18 1.24 -15.17 0.27
C LEU A 18 0.97 -13.91 1.08
N GLY A 19 -0.23 -13.36 0.91
CA GLY A 19 -0.58 -12.01 1.33
C GLY A 19 -0.28 -11.84 2.81
N ALA A 20 0.90 -11.28 3.10
CA ALA A 20 1.17 -10.63 4.35
C ALA A 20 0.10 -9.56 4.47
N GLY A 21 -0.81 -9.75 5.42
CA GLY A 21 -1.86 -8.79 5.72
C GLY A 21 -1.20 -7.44 5.88
N ALA A 22 -1.37 -6.56 4.89
CA ALA A 22 -1.00 -5.18 5.01
C ALA A 22 -1.86 -4.65 6.15
N ALA A 23 -1.29 -4.64 7.37
CA ALA A 23 -1.95 -4.04 8.51
C ALA A 23 -2.33 -2.63 8.08
N PRO A 24 -3.59 -2.20 8.29
CA PRO A 24 -4.04 -0.91 7.82
C PRO A 24 -3.09 0.17 8.37
N GLN A 25 -2.30 0.76 7.47
CA GLN A 25 -1.42 1.85 7.84
C GLN A 25 -2.31 3.04 8.16
N LYS A 26 -2.14 3.60 9.37
CA LYS A 26 -2.90 4.77 9.81
C LYS A 26 -2.48 5.95 8.93
N ALA A 27 -3.31 6.30 7.95
CA ALA A 27 -3.15 7.53 7.19
C ALA A 27 -3.43 8.71 8.12
N VAL A 28 -2.39 9.45 8.49
CA VAL A 28 -2.52 10.70 9.25
C VAL A 28 -2.47 11.84 8.24
N LEU A 29 -3.60 12.52 8.07
CA LEU A 29 -3.66 13.76 7.32
C LEU A 29 -3.02 14.85 8.18
N LEU A 30 -1.80 15.25 7.82
CA LEU A 30 -1.12 16.41 8.40
C LEU A 30 -1.76 17.68 7.83
N PHE A 31 -2.88 18.10 8.41
CA PHE A 31 -3.40 19.43 8.21
C PHE A 31 -2.53 20.41 9.02
N THR A 32 -1.43 20.83 8.44
CA THR A 32 -0.65 21.94 8.99
C THR A 32 -1.42 23.22 8.72
N GLY A 33 -2.17 23.65 9.73
CA GLY A 33 -2.92 24.90 9.75
C GLY A 33 -2.89 25.52 11.14
N ASP A 34 -1.77 25.37 11.85
CA ASP A 34 -1.51 26.14 13.06
C ASP A 34 -0.40 27.15 12.77
N ASN A 35 -0.81 28.39 12.52
CA ASN A 35 0.11 29.52 12.38
C ASN A 35 0.42 30.17 13.74
N GLY A 36 0.23 29.46 14.86
CA GLY A 36 0.46 30.02 16.20
C GLY A 36 -0.43 31.21 16.55
N GLY A 37 -1.59 31.35 15.88
CA GLY A 37 -2.50 32.49 16.03
C GLY A 37 -2.25 33.67 15.09
N GLU A 38 -1.34 33.56 14.11
CA GLU A 38 -1.17 34.61 13.11
C GLU A 38 -2.35 34.66 12.12
N ILE A 39 -2.95 35.84 11.97
CA ILE A 39 -3.97 36.10 10.95
C ILE A 39 -3.28 36.37 9.62
N ALA A 40 -3.46 35.46 8.66
CA ALA A 40 -3.00 35.67 7.29
C ALA A 40 -3.75 36.88 6.68
N PRO A 41 -3.03 37.86 6.08
CA PRO A 41 -3.69 39.00 5.46
C PRO A 41 -4.52 38.51 4.27
N CYS A 42 -5.81 38.86 4.28
CA CYS A 42 -6.68 38.69 3.12
C CYS A 42 -6.29 39.73 2.05
N GLY A 43 -5.96 39.23 0.86
CA GLY A 43 -5.78 40.00 -0.37
C GLY A 43 -6.71 39.47 -1.44
#